data_AF-A0A2V5L9P8-F1
#
_entry.id   AF-A0A2V5L9P8-F1
#
_cell.length_a   1.000
_cell.length_b   1.000
_cell.length_c   1.000
_cell.angle_alpha   90.00
_cell.angle_beta   90.00
_cell.angle_gamma   90.00
#
_symmetry.space_group_name_H-M   'P 1'
#
loop_
_entity.id
_entity.type
_entity.pdbx_description
1 polymer ?
#
loop_
_entity_poly.entity_id
_entity_poly.type
_entity_poly.pdbx_seq_one_letter_code
_entity_poly.pdbx_strand_id
1 'polypeptide(L)'
;MKTRLAAIWVSLLCAVAIAAHADTITVTNTNDSGPGSLRQALVDANNGDMINFDAALKGQTVTLTTAELVINKNITISGLGANLLAVSRAQNAPAFRIFHLMPALTVVMQGLTISNGVAPQFGFGGGILNERSTLSVINCAVSGNSTDSTGGGISDGFLAGSTLRVEDSTLSGNYAGDYGGGIENIGTLAVNSSTLSGNTGEFIGGAILNSGSLTVSNSTLSGNATQLHGGGIWNSGQCSIRNSTLIGNRGMNGGAINNRLGTLEIESTILKRGESGANILNDSGTVTSDGYNLSSDDGSGYLIGPGDQINTDPLLGPLQDNGGPTFTHALLPGSPAIDSGDPKFTP
;
A
#
# COMPACT_ATOMS: atom_id res chain seq x y z
N MET A 1 73.31 9.37 -5.66
CA MET A 1 71.92 9.09 -5.22
C MET A 1 71.00 9.16 -6.44
N LYS A 2 70.68 8.02 -7.07
CA LYS A 2 69.63 7.92 -8.10
C LYS A 2 68.92 6.58 -7.91
N THR A 3 67.80 6.61 -7.21
CA THR A 3 66.89 5.49 -6.97
C THR A 3 66.12 5.19 -8.26
N ARG A 4 66.13 3.93 -8.71
CA ARG A 4 65.29 3.44 -9.82
C ARG A 4 63.98 2.93 -9.23
N LEU A 5 62.87 3.58 -9.58
CA LEU A 5 61.52 3.09 -9.27
C LEU A 5 61.17 1.90 -10.19
N ALA A 6 60.71 0.80 -9.59
CA ALA A 6 60.11 -0.32 -10.29
C ALA A 6 58.62 -0.01 -10.54
N ALA A 7 58.18 -0.11 -11.80
CA ALA A 7 56.77 0.02 -12.17
C ALA A 7 56.07 -1.33 -11.95
N ILE A 8 55.14 -1.37 -11.00
CA ILE A 8 54.23 -2.50 -10.79
C ILE A 8 53.07 -2.34 -11.77
N TRP A 9 52.94 -3.26 -12.72
CA TRP A 9 51.79 -3.34 -13.62
C TRP A 9 50.66 -4.08 -12.90
N VAL A 10 49.64 -3.34 -12.47
CA VAL A 10 48.37 -3.93 -12.02
C VAL A 10 47.51 -4.14 -13.26
N SER A 11 47.37 -5.38 -13.69
CA SER A 11 46.41 -5.77 -14.71
C SER A 11 44.99 -5.64 -14.14
N LEU A 12 44.28 -4.60 -14.58
CA LEU A 12 42.86 -4.39 -14.29
C LEU A 12 42.05 -5.48 -15.00
N LEU A 13 41.62 -6.50 -14.26
CA LEU A 13 40.67 -7.48 -14.78
C LEU A 13 39.31 -6.78 -14.91
N CYS A 14 38.94 -6.36 -16.12
CA CYS A 14 37.57 -5.94 -16.41
C CYS A 14 36.68 -7.18 -16.24
N ALA A 15 36.02 -7.29 -15.10
CA ALA A 15 34.83 -8.13 -14.99
C ALA A 15 33.80 -7.52 -15.94
N VAL A 16 33.65 -8.12 -17.12
CA VAL A 16 32.47 -7.90 -17.95
C VAL A 16 31.32 -8.43 -17.11
N ALA A 17 30.57 -7.54 -16.47
CA ALA A 17 29.26 -7.86 -15.96
C ALA A 17 28.41 -8.20 -17.18
N ILE A 18 28.36 -9.49 -17.51
CA ILE A 18 27.31 -10.02 -18.37
C ILE A 18 26.03 -9.62 -17.67
N ALA A 19 25.24 -8.75 -18.29
CA ALA A 19 23.87 -8.54 -17.84
C ALA A 19 23.22 -9.91 -17.83
N ALA A 20 22.98 -10.46 -16.64
CA ALA A 20 22.25 -11.70 -16.49
C ALA A 20 20.92 -11.48 -17.20
N HIS A 21 20.70 -12.24 -18.27
CA HIS A 21 19.44 -12.18 -18.98
C HIS A 21 18.38 -12.65 -17.98
N ALA A 22 17.43 -11.79 -17.63
CA ALA A 22 16.30 -12.17 -16.80
C ALA A 22 15.50 -13.24 -17.55
N ASP A 23 15.39 -14.43 -16.97
CA ASP A 23 14.57 -15.49 -17.54
C ASP A 23 13.10 -15.27 -17.15
N THR A 24 12.20 -15.83 -17.97
CA THR A 24 10.76 -15.84 -17.67
C THR A 24 10.33 -17.25 -17.32
N ILE A 25 9.77 -17.43 -16.12
CA ILE A 25 9.24 -18.70 -15.62
C ILE A 25 7.71 -18.61 -15.61
N THR A 26 7.07 -19.52 -16.33
CA THR A 26 5.61 -19.54 -16.45
C THR A 26 4.97 -20.52 -15.49
N VAL A 27 4.07 -20.02 -14.65
CA VAL A 27 3.15 -20.81 -13.84
C VAL A 27 2.04 -21.34 -14.73
N THR A 28 1.85 -22.65 -14.76
CA THR A 28 0.94 -23.34 -15.70
C THR A 28 -0.24 -24.02 -15.02
N ASN A 29 -0.30 -24.04 -13.69
CA ASN A 29 -1.43 -24.58 -12.94
C ASN A 29 -1.65 -23.84 -11.61
N THR A 30 -2.80 -24.11 -10.98
CA THR A 30 -3.23 -23.48 -9.72
C THR A 30 -2.92 -24.31 -8.48
N ASN A 31 -2.13 -25.38 -8.60
CA ASN A 31 -1.80 -26.24 -7.47
C ASN A 31 -0.95 -25.46 -6.45
N ASP A 32 -1.09 -25.81 -5.17
CA ASP A 32 -0.28 -25.20 -4.10
C ASP A 32 1.22 -25.54 -4.24
N SER A 33 1.55 -26.69 -4.82
CA SER A 33 2.94 -27.14 -5.01
C SER A 33 3.09 -28.09 -6.19
N GLY A 34 4.35 -28.43 -6.50
CA GLY A 34 4.72 -29.34 -7.58
C GLY A 34 4.95 -28.62 -8.92
N PRO A 35 5.39 -29.35 -9.96
CA PRO A 35 5.73 -28.79 -11.26
C PRO A 35 4.62 -27.88 -11.83
N GLY A 36 5.01 -26.69 -12.29
CA GLY A 36 4.10 -25.70 -12.89
C GLY A 36 3.30 -24.85 -11.89
N SER A 37 3.43 -25.07 -10.58
CA SER A 37 2.83 -24.21 -9.55
C SER A 37 3.62 -22.91 -9.33
N LEU A 38 2.96 -21.88 -8.77
CA LEU A 38 3.63 -20.65 -8.33
C LEU A 38 4.73 -20.93 -7.30
N ARG A 39 4.49 -21.85 -6.36
CA ARG A 39 5.47 -22.22 -5.35
C ARG A 39 6.72 -22.84 -5.99
N GLN A 40 6.56 -23.69 -6.99
CA GLN A 40 7.70 -24.25 -7.73
C GLN A 40 8.41 -23.18 -8.56
N ALA A 41 7.68 -22.28 -9.22
CA ALA A 41 8.29 -21.16 -9.95
C ALA A 41 9.16 -20.26 -9.05
N LEU A 42 8.72 -20.01 -7.81
CA LEU A 42 9.53 -19.28 -6.82
C LEU A 42 10.80 -20.04 -6.40
N VAL A 43 10.75 -21.37 -6.36
CA VAL A 43 11.93 -22.22 -6.12
C VAL A 43 12.90 -22.15 -7.29
N ASP A 44 12.38 -22.22 -8.52
CA ASP A 44 13.17 -22.28 -9.76
C ASP A 44 13.79 -20.93 -10.16
N ALA A 45 13.17 -19.81 -9.76
CA ALA A 45 13.63 -18.47 -10.10
C ALA A 45 15.03 -18.15 -9.58
N ASN A 46 15.74 -17.28 -10.30
CA ASN A 46 16.96 -16.62 -9.91
C ASN A 46 16.73 -15.11 -9.73
N ASN A 47 17.73 -14.42 -9.18
CA ASN A 47 17.69 -12.95 -9.10
C ASN A 47 17.62 -12.34 -10.51
N GLY A 48 16.68 -11.43 -10.71
CA GLY A 48 16.40 -10.76 -11.98
C GLY A 48 15.21 -11.36 -12.72
N ASP A 49 14.79 -12.59 -12.43
CA ASP A 49 13.79 -13.30 -13.21
C ASP A 49 12.37 -12.71 -13.07
N MET A 50 11.56 -12.98 -14.09
CA MET A 50 10.13 -12.72 -14.10
C MET A 50 9.37 -14.03 -13.95
N ILE A 51 8.45 -14.09 -12.99
CA ILE A 51 7.42 -15.13 -12.91
C ILE A 51 6.15 -14.57 -13.56
N ASN A 52 5.65 -15.24 -14.59
CA ASN A 52 4.36 -14.94 -15.21
C ASN A 52 3.42 -16.15 -15.14
N PHE A 53 2.21 -16.00 -15.67
CA PHE A 53 1.18 -17.03 -15.63
C PHE A 53 0.68 -17.35 -17.02
N ASP A 54 0.44 -18.63 -17.28
CA ASP A 54 -0.19 -19.09 -18.51
C ASP A 54 -1.58 -18.45 -18.66
N ALA A 55 -1.92 -18.00 -19.88
CA ALA A 55 -3.20 -17.37 -20.17
C ALA A 55 -4.40 -18.28 -19.86
N ALA A 56 -4.21 -19.60 -19.83
CA ALA A 56 -5.22 -20.58 -19.41
C ALA A 56 -5.65 -20.39 -17.94
N LEU A 57 -4.85 -19.72 -17.11
CA LEU A 57 -5.17 -19.44 -15.71
C LEU A 57 -6.06 -18.21 -15.51
N LYS A 58 -6.49 -17.55 -16.59
CA LYS A 58 -7.40 -16.41 -16.52
C LYS A 58 -8.72 -16.80 -15.83
N GLY A 59 -9.12 -16.00 -14.85
CA GLY A 59 -10.30 -16.20 -14.01
C GLY A 59 -10.12 -17.29 -12.95
N GLN A 60 -8.92 -17.84 -12.78
CA GLN A 60 -8.66 -18.89 -11.78
C GLN A 60 -8.02 -18.34 -10.51
N THR A 61 -7.96 -19.21 -9.49
CA THR A 61 -7.33 -18.92 -8.19
C THR A 61 -6.25 -19.95 -7.89
N VAL A 62 -5.01 -19.50 -7.74
CA VAL A 62 -3.93 -20.28 -7.11
C VAL A 62 -4.28 -20.42 -5.63
N THR A 63 -4.68 -21.63 -5.23
CA THR A 63 -5.21 -21.89 -3.88
C THR A 63 -4.11 -22.48 -3.01
N LEU A 64 -3.67 -21.72 -2.01
CA LEU A 64 -2.63 -22.14 -1.06
C LEU A 64 -3.26 -22.92 0.10
N THR A 65 -2.72 -24.10 0.40
CA THR A 65 -3.27 -24.99 1.45
C THR A 65 -2.26 -25.33 2.54
N THR A 66 -0.96 -25.15 2.28
CA THR A 66 0.09 -25.61 3.21
C THR A 66 0.78 -24.49 3.97
N ALA A 67 1.25 -23.43 3.30
CA ALA A 67 2.06 -22.37 3.91
C ALA A 67 2.09 -21.09 3.07
N GLU A 68 2.68 -20.04 3.63
CA GLU A 68 3.02 -18.80 2.90
C GLU A 68 3.96 -19.05 1.70
N LEU A 69 3.96 -18.13 0.76
CA LEU A 69 4.93 -18.08 -0.34
C LEU A 69 6.10 -17.18 0.07
N VAL A 70 7.24 -17.80 0.39
CA VAL A 70 8.46 -17.08 0.73
C VAL A 70 9.17 -16.62 -0.54
N ILE A 71 9.50 -15.34 -0.60
CA ILE A 71 10.31 -14.73 -1.65
C ILE A 71 11.67 -14.38 -1.05
N ASN A 72 12.72 -14.94 -1.61
CA ASN A 72 14.11 -14.76 -1.17
C ASN A 72 15.04 -14.31 -2.30
N LYS A 73 14.47 -13.81 -3.40
CA LYS A 73 15.17 -13.38 -4.61
C LYS A 73 14.58 -12.07 -5.11
N ASN A 74 15.40 -11.28 -5.79
CA ASN A 74 14.97 -10.08 -6.51
C ASN A 74 14.22 -10.50 -7.76
N ILE A 75 12.90 -10.42 -7.80
CA ILE A 75 12.09 -10.94 -8.90
C ILE A 75 10.92 -10.02 -9.22
N THR A 76 10.36 -10.19 -10.41
CA THR A 76 9.04 -9.65 -10.77
C THR A 76 8.02 -10.77 -10.84
N ILE A 77 6.86 -10.60 -10.20
CA ILE A 77 5.69 -11.47 -10.34
C ILE A 77 4.64 -10.70 -11.14
N SER A 78 4.40 -11.13 -12.38
CA SER A 78 3.42 -10.51 -13.28
C SER A 78 2.22 -11.42 -13.49
N GLY A 79 1.14 -11.14 -12.75
CA GLY A 79 -0.16 -11.77 -12.93
C GLY A 79 -0.87 -11.36 -14.22
N LEU A 80 -2.09 -11.88 -14.40
CA LEU A 80 -2.91 -11.66 -15.60
C LEU A 80 -3.79 -10.40 -15.52
N GLY A 81 -3.84 -9.75 -14.36
CA GLY A 81 -4.71 -8.65 -13.97
C GLY A 81 -5.38 -8.93 -12.61
N ALA A 82 -5.59 -7.90 -11.78
CA ALA A 82 -6.18 -8.06 -10.45
C ALA A 82 -7.54 -8.81 -10.49
N ASN A 83 -8.38 -8.52 -11.48
CA ASN A 83 -9.69 -9.19 -11.67
C ASN A 83 -9.60 -10.54 -12.41
N LEU A 84 -8.40 -11.00 -12.75
CA LEU A 84 -8.18 -12.12 -13.67
C LEU A 84 -7.34 -13.26 -13.06
N LEU A 85 -6.69 -13.06 -11.93
CA LEU A 85 -5.96 -14.10 -11.24
C LEU A 85 -5.85 -13.78 -9.75
N ALA A 86 -6.25 -14.71 -8.90
CA ALA A 86 -6.06 -14.60 -7.46
C ALA A 86 -5.00 -15.59 -6.95
N VAL A 87 -4.24 -15.16 -5.96
CA VAL A 87 -3.44 -16.01 -5.08
C VAL A 87 -4.07 -15.91 -3.70
N SER A 88 -4.68 -17.01 -3.25
CA SER A 88 -5.53 -17.01 -2.06
C SER A 88 -5.20 -18.18 -1.16
N ARG A 89 -5.19 -17.92 0.15
CA ARG A 89 -5.20 -18.99 1.14
C ARG A 89 -6.59 -19.66 1.13
N ALA A 90 -6.62 -20.98 1.27
CA ALA A 90 -7.85 -21.75 1.43
C ALA A 90 -8.43 -21.59 2.83
N GLN A 91 -9.76 -21.50 2.94
CA GLN A 91 -10.44 -21.28 4.23
C GLN A 91 -10.09 -22.32 5.30
N ASN A 92 -9.97 -23.60 4.92
CA ASN A 92 -9.64 -24.71 5.83
C ASN A 92 -8.14 -24.94 6.04
N ALA A 93 -7.27 -24.12 5.44
CA ALA A 93 -5.83 -24.21 5.65
C ALA A 93 -5.45 -23.68 7.05
N PRO A 94 -4.28 -24.04 7.59
CA PRO A 94 -3.71 -23.34 8.74
C PRO A 94 -3.62 -21.82 8.50
N ALA A 95 -3.52 -21.04 9.58
CA ALA A 95 -3.26 -19.61 9.46
C ALA A 95 -1.85 -19.38 8.89
N PHE A 96 -1.77 -18.73 7.73
CA PHE A 96 -0.56 -18.16 7.16
C PHE A 96 -0.91 -16.97 6.26
N ARG A 97 0.05 -16.04 6.14
CA ARG A 97 -0.02 -14.95 5.15
C ARG A 97 0.24 -15.45 3.74
N ILE A 98 -0.14 -14.66 2.73
CA ILE A 98 0.06 -15.10 1.34
C ILE A 98 1.54 -15.01 0.93
N PHE A 99 2.15 -13.84 1.09
CA PHE A 99 3.54 -13.59 0.69
C PHE A 99 4.39 -13.11 1.87
N HIS A 100 5.63 -13.59 1.91
CA HIS A 100 6.64 -13.13 2.85
C HIS A 100 7.93 -12.84 2.10
N LEU A 101 8.30 -11.56 2.04
CA LEU A 101 9.56 -11.12 1.45
C LEU A 101 10.63 -11.11 2.52
N MET A 102 11.68 -11.90 2.30
CA MET A 102 12.88 -11.88 3.16
C MET A 102 13.63 -10.54 3.02
N PRO A 103 14.55 -10.21 3.93
CA PRO A 103 15.33 -8.97 3.90
C PRO A 103 16.20 -8.73 2.66
N ALA A 104 16.43 -7.46 2.36
CA ALA A 104 17.33 -6.94 1.33
C ALA A 104 16.97 -7.36 -0.11
N LEU A 105 15.67 -7.44 -0.40
CA LEU A 105 15.14 -7.74 -1.73
C LEU A 105 14.60 -6.50 -2.44
N THR A 106 14.54 -6.58 -3.76
CA THR A 106 13.73 -5.71 -4.63
C THR A 106 12.75 -6.58 -5.40
N VAL A 107 11.46 -6.43 -5.09
CA VAL A 107 10.38 -7.26 -5.66
C VAL A 107 9.31 -6.36 -6.28
N VAL A 108 8.84 -6.75 -7.46
CA VAL A 108 7.66 -6.16 -8.09
C VAL A 108 6.57 -7.21 -8.14
N MET A 109 5.38 -6.88 -7.64
CA MET A 109 4.16 -7.66 -7.80
C MET A 109 3.17 -6.85 -8.61
N GLN A 110 2.71 -7.39 -9.73
CA GLN A 110 1.78 -6.67 -10.59
C GLN A 110 0.65 -7.54 -11.12
N GLY A 111 -0.56 -6.97 -11.22
CA GLY A 111 -1.66 -7.61 -11.93
C GLY A 111 -2.19 -8.87 -11.26
N LEU A 112 -2.29 -8.93 -9.93
CA LEU A 112 -2.90 -10.08 -9.24
C LEU A 112 -3.74 -9.67 -8.03
N THR A 113 -4.70 -10.53 -7.67
CA THR A 113 -5.38 -10.47 -6.38
C THR A 113 -4.59 -11.27 -5.34
N ILE A 114 -4.34 -10.69 -4.16
CA ILE A 114 -3.78 -11.31 -2.96
C ILE A 114 -4.88 -11.31 -1.89
N SER A 115 -5.36 -12.49 -1.49
CA SER A 115 -6.55 -12.55 -0.64
C SER A 115 -6.61 -13.68 0.37
N ASN A 116 -7.46 -13.49 1.39
CA ASN A 116 -7.79 -14.47 2.43
C ASN A 116 -6.59 -14.97 3.26
N GLY A 117 -5.44 -14.29 3.16
CA GLY A 117 -4.30 -14.56 4.00
C GLY A 117 -4.62 -14.22 5.45
N VAL A 118 -4.18 -15.07 6.37
CA VAL A 118 -4.40 -14.90 7.80
C VAL A 118 -3.06 -15.06 8.47
N ALA A 119 -2.43 -13.97 8.91
CA ALA A 119 -1.15 -14.07 9.60
C ALA A 119 -1.33 -14.94 10.86
N PRO A 120 -0.34 -15.78 11.22
CA PRO A 120 -0.41 -16.55 12.46
C PRO A 120 -0.46 -15.61 13.68
N GLN A 121 -0.75 -16.14 14.86
CA GLN A 121 -0.82 -15.34 16.09
C GLN A 121 0.44 -14.49 16.29
N PHE A 122 0.27 -13.20 16.60
CA PHE A 122 1.35 -12.19 16.68
C PHE A 122 2.12 -11.96 15.36
N GLY A 123 1.57 -12.42 14.24
CA GLY A 123 2.10 -12.23 12.91
C GLY A 123 1.69 -10.89 12.31
N PHE A 124 2.49 -10.45 11.35
CA PHE A 124 2.34 -9.19 10.63
C PHE A 124 1.96 -9.47 9.17
N GLY A 125 1.18 -8.59 8.55
CA GLY A 125 0.96 -8.66 7.10
C GLY A 125 0.11 -9.86 6.70
N GLY A 126 -1.20 -9.81 6.93
CA GLY A 126 -2.11 -10.92 6.60
C GLY A 126 -2.02 -11.33 5.13
N GLY A 127 -1.92 -10.36 4.22
CA GLY A 127 -1.65 -10.61 2.80
C GLY A 127 -0.16 -10.72 2.54
N ILE A 128 0.58 -9.66 2.87
CA ILE A 128 2.01 -9.53 2.57
C ILE A 128 2.78 -9.04 3.79
N LEU A 129 3.87 -9.72 4.14
CA LEU A 129 4.94 -9.15 4.97
C LEU A 129 6.10 -8.71 4.08
N ASN A 130 6.43 -7.42 4.10
CA ASN A 130 7.64 -6.87 3.51
C ASN A 130 8.71 -6.66 4.60
N GLU A 131 9.55 -7.67 4.84
CA GLU A 131 10.56 -7.59 5.90
C GLU A 131 11.83 -6.91 5.37
N ARG A 132 12.04 -5.63 5.69
CA ARG A 132 13.30 -4.89 5.38
C ARG A 132 13.72 -4.99 3.90
N SER A 133 12.74 -4.86 3.01
CA SER A 133 12.90 -5.01 1.56
C SER A 133 12.17 -3.89 0.81
N THR A 134 12.41 -3.80 -0.50
CA THR A 134 11.72 -2.88 -1.41
C THR A 134 10.66 -3.65 -2.19
N LEU A 135 9.39 -3.30 -2.00
CA LEU A 135 8.25 -3.92 -2.66
C LEU A 135 7.46 -2.87 -3.46
N SER A 136 7.22 -3.15 -4.74
CA SER A 136 6.20 -2.45 -5.53
C SER A 136 4.99 -3.34 -5.75
N VAL A 137 3.81 -2.87 -5.36
CA VAL A 137 2.49 -3.48 -5.60
C VAL A 137 1.76 -2.62 -6.63
N ILE A 138 1.59 -3.13 -7.85
CA ILE A 138 1.14 -2.34 -9.01
C ILE A 138 -0.06 -3.01 -9.68
N ASN A 139 -1.16 -2.32 -9.93
CA ASN A 139 -2.34 -2.92 -10.58
C ASN A 139 -2.82 -4.21 -9.88
N CYS A 140 -2.71 -4.24 -8.54
CA CYS A 140 -3.06 -5.39 -7.72
C CYS A 140 -4.32 -5.13 -6.89
N ALA A 141 -4.94 -6.20 -6.42
CA ALA A 141 -5.94 -6.12 -5.36
C ALA A 141 -5.45 -6.89 -4.12
N VAL A 142 -5.30 -6.23 -2.97
CA VAL A 142 -4.99 -6.88 -1.69
C VAL A 142 -6.25 -6.83 -0.84
N SER A 143 -6.96 -7.96 -0.72
CA SER A 143 -8.31 -7.93 -0.16
C SER A 143 -8.66 -9.10 0.76
N GLY A 144 -9.48 -8.81 1.77
CA GLY A 144 -9.97 -9.83 2.70
C GLY A 144 -8.85 -10.54 3.46
N ASN A 145 -7.71 -9.89 3.66
CA ASN A 145 -6.61 -10.44 4.45
C ASN A 145 -6.75 -10.00 5.90
N SER A 146 -6.29 -10.83 6.84
CA SER A 146 -6.40 -10.54 8.25
C SER A 146 -5.17 -10.91 9.07
N THR A 147 -5.05 -10.25 10.21
CA THR A 147 -4.14 -10.61 11.31
C THR A 147 -4.78 -10.23 12.64
N ASP A 148 -4.42 -10.92 13.71
CA ASP A 148 -4.76 -10.52 15.08
C ASP A 148 -3.85 -9.38 15.60
N SER A 149 -2.79 -9.02 14.87
CA SER A 149 -1.89 -7.92 15.23
C SER A 149 -1.96 -6.77 14.23
N THR A 150 -0.87 -6.43 13.51
CA THR A 150 -0.81 -5.23 12.66
C THR A 150 -0.58 -5.51 11.17
N GLY A 151 -1.11 -4.61 10.33
CA GLY A 151 -0.98 -4.71 8.87
C GLY A 151 -1.86 -5.83 8.28
N GLY A 152 -3.19 -5.68 8.33
CA GLY A 152 -4.11 -6.72 7.86
C GLY A 152 -3.89 -7.10 6.40
N GLY A 153 -3.75 -6.09 5.53
CA GLY A 153 -3.37 -6.30 4.13
C GLY A 153 -1.86 -6.48 4.00
N ILE A 154 -1.10 -5.44 4.33
CA ILE A 154 0.35 -5.38 4.18
C ILE A 154 0.99 -4.86 5.46
N SER A 155 2.08 -5.48 5.91
CA SER A 155 2.99 -4.88 6.90
C SER A 155 4.31 -4.52 6.21
N ASP A 156 4.63 -3.24 6.18
CA ASP A 156 5.92 -2.68 5.75
C ASP A 156 6.86 -2.52 6.94
N GLY A 157 7.35 -3.68 7.40
CA GLY A 157 8.49 -3.81 8.29
C GLY A 157 8.18 -4.26 9.73
N PHE A 158 9.14 -4.97 10.32
CA PHE A 158 9.28 -5.18 11.77
C PHE A 158 10.28 -4.17 12.39
N LEU A 159 11.13 -3.56 11.55
CA LEU A 159 12.14 -2.56 11.89
C LEU A 159 12.32 -1.59 10.71
N ALA A 160 12.82 -0.38 10.97
CA ALA A 160 13.10 0.62 9.94
C ALA A 160 13.97 0.07 8.78
N GLY A 161 13.67 0.52 7.56
CA GLY A 161 14.45 0.22 6.34
C GLY A 161 13.69 -0.51 5.23
N SER A 162 12.41 -0.83 5.41
CA SER A 162 11.54 -1.29 4.32
C SER A 162 11.06 -0.12 3.45
N THR A 163 10.74 -0.40 2.19
CA THR A 163 10.12 0.53 1.26
C THR A 163 8.98 -0.17 0.54
N LEU A 164 7.79 0.42 0.62
CA LEU A 164 6.60 -0.05 -0.06
C LEU A 164 6.07 1.03 -1.00
N ARG A 165 5.80 0.63 -2.23
CA ARG A 165 5.09 1.45 -3.20
C ARG A 165 3.81 0.73 -3.62
N VAL A 166 2.69 1.39 -3.45
CA VAL A 166 1.36 0.94 -3.87
C VAL A 166 0.89 1.86 -4.98
N GLU A 167 0.73 1.32 -6.18
CA GLU A 167 0.38 2.07 -7.38
C GLU A 167 -0.79 1.41 -8.11
N ASP A 168 -1.76 2.21 -8.54
CA ASP A 168 -2.92 1.75 -9.33
C ASP A 168 -3.60 0.51 -8.70
N SER A 169 -3.58 0.42 -7.38
CA SER A 169 -3.94 -0.80 -6.65
C SER A 169 -5.10 -0.56 -5.70
N THR A 170 -5.84 -1.63 -5.43
CA THR A 170 -6.94 -1.61 -4.45
C THR A 170 -6.57 -2.43 -3.22
N LEU A 171 -6.66 -1.82 -2.04
CA LEU A 171 -6.59 -2.52 -0.77
C LEU A 171 -7.94 -2.44 -0.09
N SER A 172 -8.64 -3.56 0.07
CA SER A 172 -10.02 -3.53 0.54
C SER A 172 -10.41 -4.64 1.50
N GLY A 173 -11.24 -4.31 2.49
CA GLY A 173 -11.79 -5.29 3.41
C GLY A 173 -10.72 -6.06 4.20
N ASN A 174 -9.54 -5.47 4.41
CA ASN A 174 -8.50 -6.08 5.24
C ASN A 174 -8.73 -5.75 6.72
N TYR A 175 -8.34 -6.66 7.61
CA TYR A 175 -8.58 -6.57 9.05
C TYR A 175 -7.30 -6.74 9.87
N ALA A 176 -7.09 -5.87 10.84
CA ALA A 176 -6.04 -6.00 11.85
C ALA A 176 -6.66 -5.94 13.25
N GLY A 177 -6.39 -6.95 14.09
CA GLY A 177 -6.84 -7.02 15.49
C GLY A 177 -6.19 -5.99 16.40
N ASP A 178 -5.06 -5.39 15.97
CA ASP A 178 -4.48 -4.23 16.64
C ASP A 178 -4.61 -2.97 15.77
N TYR A 179 -3.70 -2.82 14.79
CA TYR A 179 -3.45 -1.56 14.11
C TYR A 179 -3.20 -1.71 12.61
N GLY A 180 -3.55 -0.71 11.80
CA GLY A 180 -3.22 -0.72 10.38
C GLY A 180 -4.00 -1.79 9.61
N GLY A 181 -5.33 -1.65 9.54
CA GLY A 181 -6.20 -2.63 8.90
C GLY A 181 -5.80 -2.92 7.45
N GLY A 182 -5.51 -1.88 6.67
CA GLY A 182 -4.96 -2.00 5.33
C GLY A 182 -3.45 -2.19 5.35
N ILE A 183 -2.73 -1.17 5.82
CA ILE A 183 -1.26 -1.13 5.83
C ILE A 183 -0.73 -0.69 7.19
N GLU A 184 0.30 -1.37 7.67
CA GLU A 184 1.23 -0.84 8.67
C GLU A 184 2.49 -0.35 7.95
N ASN A 185 2.91 0.88 8.23
CA ASN A 185 4.14 1.47 7.71
C ASN A 185 5.08 1.87 8.84
N ILE A 186 6.21 1.15 8.96
CA ILE A 186 7.33 1.51 9.83
C ILE A 186 8.52 2.02 9.00
N GLY A 187 8.51 1.77 7.68
CA GLY A 187 9.52 2.20 6.72
C GLY A 187 9.09 3.44 5.92
N THR A 188 9.17 3.32 4.60
CA THR A 188 8.75 4.35 3.63
C THR A 188 7.63 3.81 2.77
N LEU A 189 6.48 4.49 2.78
CA LEU A 189 5.29 4.13 2.02
C LEU A 189 4.92 5.26 1.06
N ALA A 190 4.80 4.91 -0.22
CA ALA A 190 4.15 5.75 -1.22
C ALA A 190 2.87 5.06 -1.73
N VAL A 191 1.73 5.72 -1.59
CA VAL A 191 0.43 5.30 -2.14
C VAL A 191 0.04 6.27 -3.25
N ASN A 192 -0.01 5.80 -4.49
CA ASN A 192 -0.31 6.61 -5.66
C ASN A 192 -1.45 6.02 -6.49
N SER A 193 -2.38 6.85 -6.96
CA SER A 193 -3.47 6.44 -7.86
C SER A 193 -4.27 5.21 -7.37
N SER A 194 -4.36 5.05 -6.04
CA SER A 194 -4.79 3.80 -5.42
C SER A 194 -6.02 4.02 -4.54
N THR A 195 -6.72 2.92 -4.25
CA THR A 195 -7.92 2.93 -3.41
C THR A 195 -7.74 2.04 -2.20
N LEU A 196 -7.84 2.62 -1.01
CA LEU A 196 -7.88 1.91 0.26
C LEU A 196 -9.29 2.04 0.83
N SER A 197 -10.07 0.95 0.84
CA SER A 197 -11.48 1.03 1.21
C SER A 197 -11.97 -0.07 2.14
N GLY A 198 -12.77 0.30 3.14
CA GLY A 198 -13.39 -0.65 4.05
C GLY A 198 -12.40 -1.50 4.83
N ASN A 199 -11.17 -1.02 5.04
CA ASN A 199 -10.18 -1.68 5.89
C ASN A 199 -10.46 -1.31 7.36
N THR A 200 -10.22 -2.27 8.25
CA THR A 200 -10.50 -2.12 9.68
C THR A 200 -9.26 -2.44 10.51
N GLY A 201 -8.78 -1.48 11.29
CA GLY A 201 -7.84 -1.72 12.38
C GLY A 201 -8.62 -1.59 13.69
N GLU A 202 -8.58 -2.58 14.56
CA GLU A 202 -9.45 -2.62 15.74
C GLU A 202 -9.29 -1.36 16.60
N PHE A 203 -8.05 -0.94 16.88
CA PHE A 203 -7.79 0.21 17.74
C PHE A 203 -7.45 1.47 16.95
N ILE A 204 -6.44 1.44 16.07
CA ILE A 204 -5.97 2.63 15.35
C ILE A 204 -5.52 2.34 13.90
N GLY A 205 -5.62 3.35 13.04
CA GLY A 205 -5.20 3.27 11.64
C GLY A 205 -6.04 2.28 10.82
N GLY A 206 -7.26 2.66 10.44
CA GLY A 206 -8.17 1.74 9.73
C GLY A 206 -7.64 1.39 8.36
N ALA A 207 -7.28 2.40 7.57
CA ALA A 207 -6.59 2.20 6.29
C ALA A 207 -5.08 2.03 6.52
N ILE A 208 -4.45 3.00 7.18
CA ILE A 208 -2.99 3.05 7.35
C ILE A 208 -2.64 3.41 8.80
N LEU A 209 -1.77 2.60 9.41
CA LEU A 209 -0.95 3.01 10.55
C LEU A 209 0.41 3.48 10.01
N ASN A 210 0.77 4.74 10.24
CA ASN A 210 2.07 5.29 9.85
C ASN A 210 2.93 5.66 11.06
N SER A 211 4.07 5.00 11.20
CA SER A 211 5.16 5.36 12.13
C SER A 211 6.45 5.76 11.40
N GLY A 212 6.46 5.68 10.07
CA GLY A 212 7.59 6.01 9.20
C GLY A 212 7.34 7.23 8.34
N SER A 213 7.73 7.17 7.05
CA SER A 213 7.43 8.20 6.06
C SER A 213 6.29 7.73 5.15
N LEU A 214 5.24 8.53 5.03
CA LEU A 214 4.07 8.26 4.20
C LEU A 214 3.86 9.40 3.20
N THR A 215 3.73 9.04 1.93
CA THR A 215 3.18 9.92 0.89
C THR A 215 1.92 9.29 0.31
N VAL A 216 0.83 10.05 0.27
CA VAL A 216 -0.42 9.68 -0.41
C VAL A 216 -0.71 10.70 -1.51
N SER A 217 -0.81 10.24 -2.75
CA SER A 217 -1.11 11.09 -3.90
C SER A 217 -2.18 10.48 -4.80
N ASN A 218 -3.07 11.32 -5.35
CA ASN A 218 -4.06 10.90 -6.34
C ASN A 218 -4.91 9.69 -5.90
N SER A 219 -5.12 9.54 -4.59
CA SER A 219 -5.64 8.29 -4.01
C SER A 219 -6.94 8.50 -3.27
N THR A 220 -7.72 7.43 -3.14
CA THR A 220 -8.99 7.41 -2.43
C THR A 220 -8.90 6.54 -1.19
N LEU A 221 -9.14 7.12 -0.01
CA LEU A 221 -9.28 6.40 1.25
C LEU A 221 -10.75 6.50 1.70
N SER A 222 -11.51 5.42 1.55
CA SER A 222 -12.97 5.45 1.70
C SER A 222 -13.51 4.42 2.69
N GLY A 223 -14.31 4.87 3.67
CA GLY A 223 -15.04 3.97 4.55
C GLY A 223 -14.17 3.07 5.44
N ASN A 224 -12.89 3.42 5.68
CA ASN A 224 -12.02 2.69 6.59
C ASN A 224 -12.38 2.99 8.04
N ALA A 225 -12.18 2.04 8.95
CA ALA A 225 -12.73 2.10 10.29
C ALA A 225 -11.75 1.68 11.40
N THR A 226 -11.94 2.27 12.57
CA THR A 226 -11.30 1.91 13.84
C THR A 226 -12.25 2.14 15.01
N GLN A 227 -12.03 1.48 16.14
CA GLN A 227 -12.79 1.79 17.35
C GLN A 227 -12.29 3.07 18.04
N LEU A 228 -11.00 3.42 17.95
CA LEU A 228 -10.41 4.55 18.69
C LEU A 228 -9.99 5.72 17.80
N HIS A 229 -8.90 5.60 17.04
CA HIS A 229 -8.27 6.77 16.40
C HIS A 229 -7.82 6.53 14.95
N GLY A 230 -8.00 7.52 14.08
CA GLY A 230 -7.45 7.50 12.72
C GLY A 230 -8.15 6.47 11.85
N GLY A 231 -9.45 6.68 11.58
CA GLY A 231 -10.24 5.76 10.75
C GLY A 231 -9.63 5.55 9.37
N GLY A 232 -9.14 6.62 8.73
CA GLY A 232 -8.34 6.55 7.52
C GLY A 232 -6.87 6.30 7.87
N ILE A 233 -6.21 7.33 8.39
CA ILE A 233 -4.78 7.34 8.70
C ILE A 233 -4.59 7.65 10.18
N TRP A 234 -3.81 6.83 10.87
CA TRP A 234 -3.16 7.23 12.11
C TRP A 234 -1.68 7.47 11.84
N ASN A 235 -1.18 8.63 12.23
CA ASN A 235 0.18 9.08 11.92
C ASN A 235 0.95 9.45 13.19
N SER A 236 2.13 8.86 13.38
CA SER A 236 3.16 9.32 14.33
C SER A 236 4.51 9.63 13.70
N GLY A 237 4.62 9.46 12.39
CA GLY A 237 5.80 9.80 11.60
C GLY A 237 5.57 11.02 10.72
N GLN A 238 6.12 10.97 9.51
CA GLN A 238 5.93 12.00 8.48
C GLN A 238 4.82 11.58 7.53
N CYS A 239 3.88 12.47 7.26
CA CYS A 239 2.78 12.23 6.33
C CYS A 239 2.61 13.42 5.39
N SER A 240 2.64 13.18 4.08
CA SER A 240 2.29 14.14 3.03
C SER A 240 1.11 13.59 2.23
N ILE A 241 0.04 14.37 2.12
CA ILE A 241 -1.17 13.99 1.38
C ILE A 241 -1.46 15.07 0.35
N ARG A 242 -1.56 14.68 -0.92
CA ARG A 242 -1.89 15.60 -2.01
C ARG A 242 -2.89 15.02 -2.99
N ASN A 243 -3.74 15.85 -3.59
CA ASN A 243 -4.65 15.46 -4.68
C ASN A 243 -5.48 14.22 -4.35
N SER A 244 -5.88 14.05 -3.10
CA SER A 244 -6.48 12.80 -2.61
C SER A 244 -7.88 13.03 -2.06
N THR A 245 -8.65 11.95 -1.90
CA THR A 245 -10.00 11.99 -1.32
C THR A 245 -10.06 11.05 -0.12
N LEU A 246 -10.30 11.59 1.08
CA LEU A 246 -10.55 10.81 2.28
C LEU A 246 -12.02 11.03 2.69
N ILE A 247 -12.83 9.97 2.63
CA ILE A 247 -14.28 10.08 2.77
C ILE A 247 -14.85 8.95 3.62
N GLY A 248 -15.76 9.30 4.53
CA GLY A 248 -16.54 8.31 5.28
C GLY A 248 -15.70 7.42 6.20
N ASN A 249 -14.44 7.78 6.44
CA ASN A 249 -13.56 7.08 7.36
C ASN A 249 -14.01 7.35 8.81
N ARG A 250 -13.95 6.32 9.65
CA ARG A 250 -14.58 6.29 10.98
C ARG A 250 -13.59 5.92 12.07
N GLY A 251 -13.47 6.77 13.06
CA GLY A 251 -12.76 6.54 14.31
C GLY A 251 -13.38 7.44 15.36
N MET A 252 -13.37 7.04 16.63
CA MET A 252 -13.91 7.88 17.70
C MET A 252 -13.27 9.28 17.71
N ASN A 253 -11.98 9.36 17.39
CA ASN A 253 -11.18 10.59 17.37
C ASN A 253 -10.28 10.65 16.12
N GLY A 254 -10.50 11.64 15.25
CA GLY A 254 -9.83 11.72 13.94
C GLY A 254 -10.39 10.65 12.97
N GLY A 255 -11.57 10.92 12.42
CA GLY A 255 -12.28 10.03 11.50
C GLY A 255 -11.47 9.76 10.24
N ALA A 256 -10.98 10.81 9.57
CA ALA A 256 -10.09 10.63 8.42
C ALA A 256 -8.61 10.52 8.84
N ILE A 257 -8.09 11.49 9.60
CA ILE A 257 -6.68 11.54 9.99
C ILE A 257 -6.55 11.82 11.49
N ASN A 258 -5.74 11.02 12.17
CA ASN A 258 -5.21 11.33 13.49
C ASN A 258 -3.69 11.53 13.38
N ASN A 259 -3.20 12.75 13.61
CA ASN A 259 -1.79 13.09 13.62
C ASN A 259 -1.29 13.22 15.06
N ARG A 260 -0.61 12.19 15.57
CA ARG A 260 -0.12 12.11 16.94
C ARG A 260 1.39 12.18 17.01
N LEU A 261 1.94 13.28 17.53
CA LEU A 261 3.40 13.53 17.62
C LEU A 261 4.14 13.62 16.27
N GLY A 262 3.46 13.36 15.14
CA GLY A 262 4.01 13.40 13.79
C GLY A 262 3.85 14.73 13.07
N THR A 263 4.23 14.75 11.80
CA THR A 263 3.98 15.86 10.86
C THR A 263 2.96 15.45 9.81
N LEU A 264 2.04 16.35 9.51
CA LEU A 264 1.08 16.23 8.42
C LEU A 264 1.20 17.45 7.51
N GLU A 265 1.55 17.22 6.25
CA GLU A 265 1.46 18.19 5.16
C GLU A 265 0.29 17.80 4.27
N ILE A 266 -0.62 18.74 3.99
CA ILE A 266 -1.84 18.46 3.23
C ILE A 266 -2.13 19.56 2.20
N GLU A 267 -2.39 19.13 0.96
CA GLU A 267 -2.61 20.00 -0.18
C GLU A 267 -3.69 19.42 -1.11
N SER A 268 -4.52 20.26 -1.70
CA SER A 268 -5.46 19.87 -2.77
C SER A 268 -6.26 18.59 -2.47
N THR A 269 -6.65 18.41 -1.21
CA THR A 269 -7.24 17.16 -0.71
C THR A 269 -8.68 17.37 -0.25
N ILE A 270 -9.56 16.43 -0.62
CA ILE A 270 -10.97 16.43 -0.22
C ILE A 270 -11.14 15.56 1.03
N LEU A 271 -11.74 16.13 2.07
CA LEU A 271 -12.03 15.49 3.35
C LEU A 271 -13.53 15.54 3.62
N LYS A 272 -14.21 14.39 3.54
CA LYS A 272 -15.63 14.27 3.92
C LYS A 272 -15.79 13.36 5.13
N ARG A 273 -16.27 13.95 6.23
CA ARG A 273 -16.38 13.26 7.52
C ARG A 273 -17.28 12.03 7.43
N GLY A 274 -16.94 11.00 8.20
CA GLY A 274 -17.80 9.86 8.46
C GLY A 274 -18.87 10.16 9.51
N GLU A 275 -19.47 9.10 10.04
CA GLU A 275 -20.48 9.17 11.10
C GLU A 275 -19.91 9.64 12.45
N SER A 276 -18.58 9.50 12.64
CA SER A 276 -17.86 9.85 13.86
C SER A 276 -16.46 10.39 13.57
N GLY A 277 -15.94 11.19 14.51
CA GLY A 277 -14.63 11.84 14.42
C GLY A 277 -14.60 13.06 13.50
N ALA A 278 -13.77 14.04 13.84
CA ALA A 278 -13.42 15.13 12.92
C ALA A 278 -12.58 14.60 11.75
N ASN A 279 -12.53 15.31 10.62
CA ASN A 279 -11.69 14.95 9.49
C ASN A 279 -10.21 14.89 9.91
N ILE A 280 -9.74 15.90 10.63
CA ILE A 280 -8.37 15.95 11.15
C ILE A 280 -8.44 16.00 12.67
N LEU A 281 -7.55 15.28 13.34
CA LEU A 281 -7.23 15.50 14.74
C LEU A 281 -5.71 15.58 14.87
N ASN A 282 -5.22 16.65 15.47
CA ASN A 282 -3.79 16.82 15.76
C ASN A 282 -3.54 16.66 17.27
N ASP A 283 -3.01 15.51 17.67
CA ASP A 283 -2.65 15.19 19.05
C ASP A 283 -1.14 15.41 19.26
N SER A 284 -0.78 16.65 19.63
CA SER A 284 0.61 17.00 19.92
C SER A 284 1.58 16.85 18.73
N GLY A 285 1.07 16.85 17.49
CA GLY A 285 1.86 16.90 16.25
C GLY A 285 1.86 18.28 15.59
N THR A 286 2.34 18.34 14.35
CA THR A 286 2.30 19.55 13.49
C THR A 286 1.45 19.27 12.25
N VAL A 287 0.58 20.22 11.89
CA VAL A 287 -0.20 20.19 10.65
C VAL A 287 0.13 21.45 9.84
N THR A 288 0.49 21.26 8.58
CA THR A 288 0.72 22.30 7.59
C THR A 288 -0.28 22.10 6.46
N SER A 289 -1.09 23.12 6.17
CA SER A 289 -1.93 23.15 4.97
C SER A 289 -1.24 24.00 3.91
N ASP A 290 -0.92 23.39 2.77
CA ASP A 290 -0.36 24.09 1.61
C ASP A 290 -1.45 24.70 0.71
N GLY A 291 -2.72 24.44 1.04
CA GLY A 291 -3.88 25.07 0.41
C GLY A 291 -4.72 24.15 -0.46
N TYR A 292 -5.79 24.72 -0.99
CA TYR A 292 -6.76 24.12 -1.92
C TYR A 292 -7.44 22.85 -1.41
N ASN A 293 -7.43 22.63 -0.09
CA ASN A 293 -8.14 21.54 0.54
C ASN A 293 -9.63 21.86 0.68
N LEU A 294 -10.46 20.82 0.66
CA LEU A 294 -11.91 20.96 0.82
C LEU A 294 -12.39 20.04 1.94
N SER A 295 -12.79 20.62 3.06
CA SER A 295 -13.26 19.90 4.24
C SER A 295 -14.73 20.14 4.53
N SER A 296 -15.46 19.04 4.76
CA SER A 296 -16.86 19.07 5.20
C SER A 296 -17.07 19.58 6.63
N ASP A 297 -16.00 19.72 7.41
CA ASP A 297 -16.01 20.29 8.76
C ASP A 297 -15.04 21.48 8.85
N ASP A 298 -14.81 22.01 10.04
CA ASP A 298 -13.97 23.18 10.28
C ASP A 298 -12.47 22.99 9.99
N GLY A 299 -12.05 21.82 9.47
CA GLY A 299 -10.65 21.48 9.24
C GLY A 299 -9.83 21.45 10.52
N SER A 300 -10.50 21.40 11.68
CA SER A 300 -9.93 21.56 13.02
C SER A 300 -9.06 22.82 13.19
N GLY A 301 -9.34 23.86 12.40
CA GLY A 301 -8.59 25.11 12.40
C GLY A 301 -7.20 25.03 11.78
N TYR A 302 -6.81 23.90 11.17
CA TYR A 302 -5.50 23.72 10.53
C TYR A 302 -5.52 23.99 9.02
N LEU A 303 -6.68 23.88 8.39
CA LEU A 303 -6.86 24.19 6.97
C LEU A 303 -7.05 25.69 6.78
N ILE A 304 -5.93 26.41 6.78
CA ILE A 304 -5.83 27.87 6.66
C ILE A 304 -4.98 28.30 5.46
N GLY A 305 -4.62 27.36 4.59
CA GLY A 305 -3.86 27.59 3.38
C GLY A 305 -4.67 28.33 2.31
N PRO A 306 -4.02 28.84 1.26
CA PRO A 306 -4.70 29.53 0.16
C PRO A 306 -5.72 28.61 -0.50
N GLY A 307 -6.95 29.09 -0.72
CA GLY A 307 -7.99 28.31 -1.40
C GLY A 307 -8.61 27.18 -0.57
N ASP A 308 -8.20 26.99 0.68
CA ASP A 308 -8.86 26.04 1.58
C ASP A 308 -10.35 26.41 1.79
N GLN A 309 -11.21 25.41 1.69
CA GLN A 309 -12.65 25.52 1.91
C GLN A 309 -13.02 24.60 3.09
N ILE A 310 -13.49 25.18 4.19
CA ILE A 310 -13.95 24.44 5.38
C ILE A 310 -15.47 24.55 5.56
N ASN A 311 -16.06 23.65 6.35
CA ASN A 311 -17.50 23.54 6.58
C ASN A 311 -18.31 23.43 5.29
N THR A 312 -17.75 22.77 4.27
CA THR A 312 -18.29 22.76 2.91
C THR A 312 -18.45 21.31 2.43
N ASP A 313 -19.67 20.88 2.10
CA ASP A 313 -19.90 19.54 1.55
C ASP A 313 -19.27 19.43 0.15
N PRO A 314 -18.36 18.47 -0.09
CA PRO A 314 -17.76 18.32 -1.41
C PRO A 314 -18.69 17.77 -2.50
N LEU A 315 -19.93 17.35 -2.18
CA LEU A 315 -20.93 16.86 -3.13
C LEU A 315 -20.36 15.75 -4.04
N LEU A 316 -19.99 14.64 -3.40
CA LEU A 316 -19.42 13.47 -4.05
C LEU A 316 -20.45 12.37 -4.28
N GLY A 317 -20.30 11.63 -5.38
CA GLY A 317 -21.02 10.38 -5.64
C GLY A 317 -20.52 9.21 -4.76
N PRO A 318 -21.10 8.01 -4.92
CA PRO A 318 -20.65 6.81 -4.21
C PRO A 318 -19.25 6.36 -4.68
N LEU A 319 -18.61 5.48 -3.89
CA LEU A 319 -17.38 4.80 -4.32
C LEU A 319 -17.73 3.78 -5.40
N GLN A 320 -17.21 3.98 -6.61
CA GLN A 320 -17.50 3.09 -7.74
C GLN A 320 -16.42 3.22 -8.82
N ASP A 321 -16.53 2.41 -9.87
CA ASP A 321 -15.75 2.58 -11.09
C ASP A 321 -16.18 3.87 -11.82
N ASN A 322 -15.24 4.82 -11.94
CA ASN A 322 -15.43 6.05 -12.72
C ASN A 322 -14.41 6.17 -13.87
N GLY A 323 -13.95 5.03 -14.41
CA GLY A 323 -13.12 4.97 -15.63
C GLY A 323 -11.60 4.98 -15.42
N GLY A 324 -11.13 4.86 -14.18
CA GLY A 324 -9.71 4.76 -13.82
C GLY A 324 -9.29 3.33 -13.45
N PRO A 325 -8.02 3.11 -13.03
CA PRO A 325 -7.53 1.80 -12.62
C PRO A 325 -8.13 1.31 -11.28
N THR A 326 -8.65 2.23 -10.47
CA THR A 326 -9.20 1.97 -9.14
C THR A 326 -10.51 2.74 -8.92
N PHE A 327 -11.32 2.32 -7.94
CA PHE A 327 -12.59 2.97 -7.63
C PHE A 327 -12.39 4.34 -6.99
N THR A 328 -13.22 5.30 -7.36
CA THR A 328 -13.14 6.69 -6.87
C THR A 328 -14.53 7.23 -6.53
N HIS A 329 -14.57 8.46 -6.00
CA HIS A 329 -15.81 9.21 -5.80
C HIS A 329 -15.89 10.34 -6.84
N ALA A 330 -16.85 10.28 -7.76
CA ALA A 330 -17.04 11.32 -8.76
C ALA A 330 -17.53 12.64 -8.12
N LEU A 331 -17.03 13.78 -8.62
CA LEU A 331 -17.59 15.09 -8.30
C LEU A 331 -18.99 15.19 -8.93
N LEU A 332 -20.01 15.50 -8.15
CA LEU A 332 -21.37 15.72 -8.66
C LEU A 332 -21.52 17.13 -9.24
N PRO A 333 -22.51 17.37 -10.12
CA PRO A 333 -22.80 18.70 -10.63
C PRO A 333 -22.97 19.73 -9.50
N GLY A 334 -22.23 20.83 -9.58
CA GLY A 334 -22.22 21.88 -8.55
C GLY A 334 -21.26 21.62 -7.37
N SER A 335 -20.46 20.55 -7.42
CA SER A 335 -19.44 20.31 -6.41
C SER A 335 -18.47 21.50 -6.29
N PRO A 336 -18.19 21.97 -5.05
CA PRO A 336 -17.23 23.05 -4.82
C PRO A 336 -15.77 22.65 -5.10
N ALA A 337 -15.50 21.37 -5.38
CA ALA A 337 -14.19 20.89 -5.78
C ALA A 337 -13.93 21.08 -7.29
N ILE A 338 -14.96 21.35 -8.09
CA ILE A 338 -14.82 21.58 -9.54
C ILE A 338 -14.07 22.90 -9.75
N ASP A 339 -12.98 22.84 -10.53
CA ASP A 339 -12.12 23.99 -10.88
C ASP A 339 -11.54 24.75 -9.67
N SER A 340 -11.34 24.05 -8.53
CA SER A 340 -10.87 24.63 -7.27
C SER A 340 -9.48 24.17 -6.81
N GLY A 341 -8.76 23.40 -7.64
CA GLY A 341 -7.39 22.96 -7.33
C GLY A 341 -6.35 24.07 -7.45
N ASP A 342 -5.10 23.79 -7.04
CA ASP A 342 -4.01 24.75 -7.19
C ASP A 342 -3.86 25.19 -8.67
N PRO A 343 -4.02 26.49 -9.01
CA PRO A 343 -3.89 26.98 -10.37
C PRO A 343 -2.46 26.85 -10.94
N LYS A 344 -1.46 26.54 -10.10
CA LYS A 344 -0.09 26.26 -10.54
C LYS A 344 0.17 24.78 -10.77
N PHE A 345 -0.78 23.90 -10.49
CA PHE A 345 -0.63 22.46 -10.70
C PHE A 345 -0.38 22.16 -12.18
N THR A 346 0.70 21.42 -12.44
CA THR A 346 1.01 20.86 -13.76
C THR A 346 0.86 19.34 -13.68
N PRO A 347 -0.13 18.74 -14.37
CA PRO A 347 -0.38 17.30 -14.35
C PRO A 347 0.79 16.45 -14.84
#